data_AF-A0A356KCA0-F1
#
_entry.id   AF-A0A356KCA0-F1
#
_cell.length_a   1.000
_cell.length_b   1.000
_cell.length_c   1.000
_cell.angle_alpha   90.00
_cell.angle_beta   90.00
_cell.angle_gamma   90.00
#
_symmetry.space_group_name_H-M   'P 1'
#
loop_
_entity.id
_entity.type
_entity.pdbx_description
1 polymer ?
#
loop_
_entity_poly.entity_id
_entity_poly.type
_entity_poly.pdbx_seq_one_letter_code
_entity_poly.pdbx_strand_id
1 'polypeptide(L)' 'PLRRPLLIKGEPGTGKTLLAEAIAEALETPLLRWHVKSTTRAQDGLYVYDTVQRLYDSRF' A
#
# COMPACT_ATOMS: atom_id res chain seq x y z
N PRO A 1 -7.60 -16.53 -9.68
CA PRO A 1 -8.20 -16.31 -8.35
C PRO A 1 -7.82 -14.93 -7.78
N LEU A 2 -8.80 -14.02 -7.62
CA LEU A 2 -8.56 -12.77 -6.88
C LEU A 2 -8.25 -13.13 -5.42
N ARG A 3 -7.00 -12.91 -5.01
CA ARG A 3 -6.60 -13.01 -3.60
C ARG A 3 -7.33 -11.89 -2.86
N ARG A 4 -8.07 -12.24 -1.80
CA ARG A 4 -8.79 -11.28 -0.98
C ARG A 4 -7.80 -10.40 -0.21
N PRO A 5 -7.90 -9.06 -0.28
CA PRO A 5 -7.08 -8.19 0.53
C PRO A 5 -7.41 -8.37 2.02
N LEU A 6 -6.41 -8.24 2.88
CA LEU A 6 -6.55 -8.32 4.33
C LEU A 6 -6.54 -6.93 4.94
N LEU A 7 -7.46 -6.69 5.89
CA LEU A 7 -7.48 -5.48 6.71
C LEU A 7 -6.93 -5.82 8.09
N ILE A 8 -5.82 -5.18 8.47
CA ILE A 8 -5.19 -5.36 9.77
C ILE A 8 -5.70 -4.26 10.72
N LYS A 9 -6.19 -4.65 11.91
CA LYS A 9 -6.67 -3.75 12.97
C LYS A 9 -5.92 -4.00 14.28
N GLY A 10 -5.86 -2.99 15.14
CA GLY A 10 -5.29 -3.11 16.50
C GLY A 10 -4.93 -1.75 17.11
N GLU A 11 -4.63 -1.74 18.41
CA GLU A 11 -4.34 -0.52 19.18
C GLU A 11 -3.14 0.29 18.66
N PRO A 12 -3.09 1.61 18.84
CA PRO A 12 -1.89 2.40 18.52
C PRO A 12 -0.62 1.79 19.15
N GLY A 13 0.48 1.77 18.39
CA GLY A 13 1.76 1.23 18.88
C GLY A 13 1.93 -0.30 18.81
N THR A 14 0.92 -1.07 18.37
CA THR A 14 1.03 -2.56 18.30
C THR A 14 1.83 -3.11 17.11
N GLY A 15 2.70 -2.32 16.49
CA GLY A 15 3.58 -2.80 15.42
C GLY A 15 2.94 -3.04 14.05
N LYS A 16 1.71 -2.56 13.78
CA LYS A 16 1.04 -2.72 12.47
C LYS A 16 1.87 -2.20 11.29
N THR A 17 2.59 -1.10 11.46
CA THR A 17 3.50 -0.55 10.42
C THR A 17 4.70 -1.46 10.20
N LEU A 18 5.33 -1.92 11.27
CA LEU A 18 6.47 -2.86 11.21
C LEU A 18 6.07 -4.19 10.56
N LEU A 19 4.84 -4.67 10.81
CA LEU A 19 4.31 -5.87 10.17
C LEU A 19 4.22 -5.72 8.65
N ALA A 20 3.76 -4.57 8.16
CA ALA A 20 3.70 -4.32 6.71
C ALA A 20 5.10 -4.29 6.07
N GLU A 21 6.08 -3.71 6.76
CA GLU A 21 7.49 -3.68 6.34
C GLU A 21 8.08 -5.08 6.30
N ALA A 22 7.92 -5.86 7.37
CA ALA A 22 8.41 -7.23 7.46
C ALA A 22 7.77 -8.16 6.40
N ILE A 23 6.48 -7.99 6.10
CA ILE A 23 5.80 -8.75 5.04
C ILE A 23 6.37 -8.39 3.67
N ALA A 24 6.56 -7.09 3.38
CA ALA A 24 7.10 -6.65 2.10
C ALA A 24 8.52 -7.17 1.87
N GLU A 25 9.36 -7.11 2.91
CA GLU A 25 10.73 -7.66 2.92
C GLU A 25 10.71 -9.18 2.70
N ALA A 26 9.92 -9.93 3.47
CA ALA A 26 9.84 -11.39 3.38
C ALA A 26 9.30 -11.89 2.03
N LEU A 27 8.53 -11.07 1.33
CA LEU A 27 7.97 -11.38 0.00
C LEU A 27 8.79 -10.80 -1.15
N GLU A 28 9.86 -10.05 -0.87
CA GLU A 28 10.66 -9.31 -1.87
C GLU A 28 9.78 -8.42 -2.77
N THR A 29 8.78 -7.76 -2.17
CA THR A 29 7.85 -6.89 -2.90
C THR A 29 7.95 -5.44 -2.44
N PRO A 30 7.65 -4.47 -3.32
CA PRO A 30 7.62 -3.07 -2.92
C PRO A 30 6.49 -2.79 -1.91
N LEU A 31 6.81 -2.10 -0.81
CA LEU A 31 5.82 -1.59 0.13
C LEU A 31 5.25 -0.26 -0.37
N LEU A 32 3.98 -0.26 -0.78
CA LEU A 32 3.29 0.96 -1.17
C LEU A 32 2.70 1.65 0.07
N ARG A 33 3.18 2.86 0.35
CA ARG A 33 2.67 3.70 1.44
C ARG A 33 1.70 4.73 0.90
N TRP A 34 0.47 4.73 1.42
CA TRP A 34 -0.53 5.75 1.10
C TRP A 34 -1.20 6.26 2.37
N HIS A 35 -1.09 7.57 2.61
CA HIS A 35 -1.76 8.23 3.71
C HIS A 35 -3.18 8.64 3.31
N VAL A 36 -4.18 8.04 3.96
CA VAL A 36 -5.60 8.34 3.75
C VAL A 36 -6.16 9.21 4.88
N LYS A 37 -7.09 10.10 4.54
CA LYS A 37 -7.85 10.95 5.47
C LYS A 37 -9.35 10.64 5.28
N SER A 38 -10.19 11.13 6.19
CA SER A 38 -11.66 10.98 6.07
C SER A 38 -12.24 11.60 4.79
N THR A 39 -11.53 12.55 4.19
CA THR A 39 -11.90 13.21 2.94
C THR A 39 -11.32 12.53 1.69
N THR A 40 -10.50 11.49 1.85
CA THR A 40 -9.88 10.79 0.71
C THR A 40 -10.92 9.95 -0.03
N ARG A 41 -11.00 10.13 -1.35
CA ARG A 41 -11.88 9.36 -2.25
C ARG A 41 -11.08 8.25 -2.92
N ALA A 42 -11.77 7.17 -3.32
CA ALA A 42 -11.13 6.04 -4.00
C ALA A 42 -10.41 6.45 -5.30
N GLN A 43 -11.00 7.39 -6.06
CA GLN A 43 -10.41 7.95 -7.28
C GLN A 43 -9.03 8.60 -7.01
N ASP A 44 -8.81 9.18 -5.82
CA ASP A 44 -7.55 9.84 -5.48
C ASP A 44 -6.43 8.80 -5.35
N GLY A 45 -6.75 7.61 -4.83
CA GLY A 45 -5.80 6.48 -4.74
C GLY A 45 -5.50 5.84 -6.08
N LEU A 46 -6.53 5.68 -6.94
CA LEU A 46 -6.37 5.08 -8.26
C LEU A 46 -5.52 5.94 -9.19
N TYR A 47 -5.68 7.27 -9.17
CA TYR A 47 -4.86 8.18 -9.96
C TYR A 47 -3.40 8.21 -9.49
N VAL A 48 -3.16 8.27 -8.17
CA VAL A 48 -1.79 8.23 -7.62
C VAL A 48 -1.12 6.89 -7.93
N TYR A 49 -1.85 5.78 -7.80
CA TYR A 49 -1.34 4.45 -8.14
C TYR A 49 -0.95 4.34 -9.63
N ASP A 50 -1.79 4.82 -10.55
CA ASP A 50 -1.48 4.83 -12.00
C ASP A 50 -0.25 5.71 -12.30
N THR A 51 -0.12 6.87 -11.64
CA THR A 51 1.06 7.74 -11.83
C THR A 51 2.36 7.07 -11.35
N VAL A 52 2.31 6.36 -10.22
CA VAL A 52 3.44 5.57 -9.71
C VAL A 52 3.75 4.40 -10.65
N GLN A 53 2.74 3.69 -11.15
CA GLN A 53 2.93 2.60 -12.11
C GLN A 53 3.56 3.10 -13.42
N ARG A 54 3.11 4.25 -13.95
CA ARG A 54 3.72 4.89 -15.13
C ARG A 54 5.17 5.32 -14.91
N LEU A 55 5.54 5.77 -13.71
CA LEU A 55 6.94 6.09 -13.39
C LEU A 55 7.86 4.87 -13.43
N TYR A 56 7.35 3.69 -13.04
CA TYR A 56 8.10 2.44 -13.18
C TYR A 56 8.19 2.00 -14.65
N ASP A 57 7.11 2.16 -15.44
CA ASP A 57 7.11 1.85 -16.87
C ASP A 57 7.99 2.80 -17.71
N SER A 58 8.32 3.99 -17.19
CA SER A 58 9.16 4.99 -17.89
C SER A 58 10.67 4.77 -17.70
N ARG A 59 11.08 3.72 -16.97
CA ARG A 59 12.49 3.43 -16.67
C ARG A 59 13.06 2.23 -17.44
N PHE A 60 12.38 1.81 -18.51
CA PHE A 60 12.84 0.81 -19.48
C PHE A 60 12.69 1.32 -20.90
#